data_AF-A0A146FNX1-F1
#
_entry.id   AF-A0A146FNX1-F1
#
_cell.length_a   1.000
_cell.length_b   1.000
_cell.length_c   1.000
_cell.angle_alpha   90.00
_cell.angle_beta   90.00
_cell.angle_gamma   90.00
#
_symmetry.space_group_name_H-M   'P 1'
#
loop_
_entity.id
_entity.type
_entity.pdbx_description
1 polymer ?
#
loop_
_entity_poly.entity_id
_entity_poly.type
_entity_poly.pdbx_seq_one_letter_code
_entity_poly.pdbx_strand_id
1 'polypeptide(L)'
;MDLWDQNLEDADGELATAQFDSGAEHLDVDDDIPIEDGDENLPEHTEFWRLITSSPVYEWLLGSLRRKLHLQPAEPNVQDAIRDRVLETLPSSRRVSRYDQPTIYQVVFRLNWDPASFIAEQEYDISREGFLGKIITITGSDQDAQAMTCLQYLQQTWHSYGADILQLVEATLLSERDYKHSCTLFPHWYPRMLIMSIGTLPDNTQLAAWTNEKEFLVEVTGIESSITEIGEQLAWLGSALRSSPHDSRILYCKPFINSASPSPEPPQAKKRESRAGTRNVTSLSAEQLERKRVNDREAQRTIRQRTKDHIERLERQVAELKVKGEHRRNMALEQEIRALKHQLARASRQEYPGMSYKDAANPNPQAAAITRVLCGIDFKCEDLEQASSSPPLGQCWHHLFRNPTVVMGFPIPYRSRQNTGLEIPLNILADLAQATQVDVFSDKLLIKGFSSLLIPTEYIRDQNQMMWHLRYNVHGDRISYLDGIGAHVRHITLADLESSRHILGWCSDAQFHAGMS
;
A
#
# COMPACT_ATOMS: atom_id res chain seq x y z
N MET A 1 28.43 -11.85 -43.46
CA MET A 1 29.42 -12.51 -44.32
C MET A 1 30.79 -12.12 -43.82
N ASP A 2 31.37 -13.12 -43.14
CA ASP A 2 32.78 -13.45 -42.97
C ASP A 2 33.74 -12.49 -42.24
N LEU A 3 34.57 -13.14 -41.39
CA LEU A 3 35.74 -12.66 -40.65
C LEU A 3 35.51 -12.28 -39.17
N TRP A 4 34.86 -13.16 -38.40
CA TRP A 4 34.96 -13.19 -36.93
C TRP A 4 35.39 -14.57 -36.40
N ASP A 5 36.15 -15.32 -37.20
CA ASP A 5 36.80 -16.54 -36.76
C ASP A 5 38.32 -16.35 -36.82
N GLN A 6 39.00 -16.83 -35.79
CA GLN A 6 40.45 -16.91 -35.58
C GLN A 6 41.09 -15.69 -34.90
N ASN A 7 41.10 -15.73 -33.56
CA ASN A 7 42.34 -15.78 -32.77
C ASN A 7 42.00 -15.55 -31.30
N LEU A 8 41.96 -16.62 -30.51
CA LEU A 8 42.32 -16.65 -29.08
C LEU A 8 42.16 -18.09 -28.59
N GLU A 9 43.02 -18.97 -29.09
CA GLU A 9 43.50 -20.11 -28.33
C GLU A 9 44.88 -19.74 -27.74
N ASP A 10 45.23 -20.37 -26.63
CA ASP A 10 46.53 -20.39 -25.93
C ASP A 10 46.69 -19.43 -24.72
N ALA A 11 46.10 -19.82 -23.59
CA ALA A 11 46.74 -19.70 -22.28
C ALA A 11 46.18 -20.75 -21.30
N ASP A 12 46.88 -21.89 -21.22
CA ASP A 12 46.69 -22.96 -20.22
C ASP A 12 47.02 -22.51 -18.79
N GLY A 13 46.32 -23.07 -17.78
CA GLY A 13 46.73 -23.03 -16.37
C GLY A 13 45.66 -23.35 -15.32
N GLU A 14 45.61 -24.60 -14.87
CA GLU A 14 44.73 -25.33 -13.93
C GLU A 14 44.29 -24.67 -12.59
N LEU A 15 43.05 -24.97 -12.13
CA LEU A 15 42.78 -25.75 -10.89
C LEU A 15 41.27 -26.02 -10.60
N ALA A 16 40.86 -27.26 -10.89
CA ALA A 16 39.95 -28.19 -10.18
C ALA A 16 38.59 -27.76 -9.57
N THR A 17 37.50 -28.43 -10.01
CA THR A 17 36.51 -29.06 -9.12
C THR A 17 35.98 -30.39 -9.69
N ALA A 18 35.67 -31.33 -8.79
CA ALA A 18 35.59 -32.77 -9.02
C ALA A 18 34.28 -33.28 -9.66
N GLN A 19 34.40 -34.32 -10.50
CA GLN A 19 33.29 -35.16 -10.95
C GLN A 19 32.92 -36.21 -9.88
N PHE A 20 31.63 -36.40 -9.67
CA PHE A 20 31.05 -37.65 -9.18
C PHE A 20 30.05 -38.14 -10.23
N ASP A 21 30.36 -39.30 -10.81
CA ASP A 21 29.53 -40.04 -11.75
C ASP A 21 28.66 -41.06 -10.98
N SER A 22 27.38 -41.16 -11.35
CA SER A 22 26.58 -42.34 -11.06
C SER A 22 25.58 -42.54 -12.19
N GLY A 23 25.94 -43.42 -13.13
CA GLY A 23 25.07 -43.89 -14.19
C GLY A 23 23.84 -44.64 -13.67
N ALA A 24 22.71 -44.41 -14.35
CA ALA A 24 21.59 -45.32 -14.43
C ALA A 24 20.75 -44.99 -15.68
N GLU A 25 20.99 -45.81 -16.71
CA GLU A 25 20.06 -46.35 -17.71
C GLU A 25 19.12 -45.41 -18.49
N HIS A 26 19.41 -45.35 -19.79
CA HIS A 26 18.54 -44.98 -20.91
C HIS A 26 17.11 -45.51 -20.74
N LEU A 27 16.15 -44.59 -20.68
CA LEU A 27 14.80 -44.80 -21.18
C LEU A 27 14.60 -43.81 -22.31
N ASP A 28 14.47 -44.36 -23.52
CA ASP A 28 14.13 -43.63 -24.74
C ASP A 28 12.84 -42.83 -24.51
N VAL A 29 12.94 -41.50 -24.55
CA VAL A 29 11.80 -40.60 -24.69
C VAL A 29 11.87 -40.10 -26.12
N ASP A 30 10.83 -40.41 -26.90
CA ASP A 30 10.62 -39.92 -28.27
C ASP A 30 10.89 -38.40 -28.36
N ASP A 31 12.03 -38.03 -28.94
CA ASP A 31 12.30 -36.69 -29.46
C ASP A 31 11.57 -36.53 -30.80
N ASP A 32 10.24 -36.50 -30.75
CA ASP A 32 9.38 -36.05 -31.85
C ASP A 32 8.01 -35.65 -31.27
N ILE A 33 7.99 -34.60 -30.44
CA ILE A 33 6.80 -33.76 -30.33
C ILE A 33 6.97 -32.68 -31.40
N PRO A 34 6.21 -32.70 -32.50
CA PRO A 34 6.17 -31.57 -33.41
C PRO A 34 5.68 -30.38 -32.58
N ILE A 35 6.53 -29.37 -32.42
CA ILE A 35 6.07 -28.03 -32.12
C ILE A 35 5.32 -27.64 -33.40
N GLU A 36 4.02 -27.91 -33.44
CA GLU A 36 3.15 -27.24 -34.38
C GLU A 36 3.37 -25.75 -34.15
N ASP A 37 3.95 -25.06 -35.12
CA ASP A 37 3.87 -23.60 -35.27
C ASP A 37 2.38 -23.26 -35.40
N GLY A 38 1.70 -23.27 -34.24
CA GLY A 38 0.31 -22.92 -34.09
C GLY A 38 0.17 -21.43 -34.30
N ASP A 39 -0.13 -21.07 -35.55
CA ASP A 39 -0.76 -19.83 -36.01
C ASP A 39 -0.81 -18.72 -34.93
N GLU A 40 0.22 -17.89 -34.87
CA GLU A 40 0.39 -16.79 -33.90
C GLU A 40 -0.73 -15.70 -33.95
N ASN A 41 -1.78 -15.89 -34.77
CA ASN A 41 -2.89 -14.96 -34.95
C ASN A 41 -4.28 -15.59 -34.74
N LEU A 42 -4.43 -16.47 -33.73
CA LEU A 42 -5.75 -16.81 -33.22
C LEU A 42 -6.41 -15.57 -32.56
N PRO A 43 -7.58 -15.09 -33.03
CA PRO A 43 -8.30 -13.94 -32.45
C PRO A 43 -8.56 -14.10 -30.94
N GLU A 44 -8.68 -15.34 -30.48
CA GLU A 44 -8.91 -15.73 -29.09
C GLU A 44 -7.78 -15.29 -28.16
N HIS A 45 -6.50 -15.35 -28.60
CA HIS A 45 -5.37 -14.88 -27.77
C HIS A 45 -5.46 -13.38 -27.49
N THR A 46 -5.87 -12.58 -28.49
CA THR A 46 -6.04 -11.14 -28.31
C THR A 46 -7.13 -10.83 -27.28
N GLU A 47 -8.22 -11.60 -27.26
CA GLU A 47 -9.28 -11.43 -26.27
C GLU A 47 -8.84 -11.82 -24.85
N PHE A 48 -8.08 -12.91 -24.70
CA PHE A 48 -7.51 -13.29 -23.41
C PHE A 48 -6.49 -12.27 -22.89
N TRP A 49 -5.59 -11.80 -23.76
CA TRP A 49 -4.64 -10.73 -23.44
C TRP A 49 -5.36 -9.46 -23.01
N ARG A 50 -6.39 -9.04 -23.76
CA ARG A 50 -7.22 -7.89 -23.39
C ARG A 50 -7.91 -8.10 -22.05
N LEU A 51 -8.48 -9.28 -21.80
CA LEU A 51 -9.14 -9.59 -20.54
C LEU A 51 -8.19 -9.51 -19.34
N ILE A 52 -6.96 -10.03 -19.48
CA ILE A 52 -5.95 -9.97 -18.43
C ILE A 52 -5.47 -8.54 -18.23
N THR A 53 -5.07 -7.87 -19.31
CA THR A 53 -4.48 -6.52 -19.26
C THR A 53 -5.47 -5.44 -18.84
N SER A 54 -6.77 -5.61 -19.10
CA SER A 54 -7.83 -4.72 -18.61
C SER A 54 -8.31 -5.05 -17.18
N SER A 55 -7.74 -6.08 -16.53
CA SER A 55 -8.12 -6.44 -15.17
C SER A 55 -7.41 -5.53 -14.15
N PRO A 56 -8.11 -5.01 -13.12
CA PRO A 56 -7.49 -4.28 -12.00
C PRO A 56 -6.39 -5.07 -11.29
N VAL A 57 -6.48 -6.41 -11.29
CA VAL A 57 -5.47 -7.30 -10.67
C VAL A 57 -4.16 -7.25 -11.44
N TYR A 58 -4.21 -7.13 -12.76
CA TYR A 58 -3.02 -7.01 -13.60
C TYR A 58 -2.35 -5.64 -13.42
N GLU A 59 -3.14 -4.56 -13.37
CA GLU A 59 -2.62 -3.22 -13.06
C GLU A 59 -1.95 -3.18 -11.67
N TRP A 60 -2.58 -3.80 -10.68
CA TRP A 60 -2.01 -3.98 -9.34
C TRP A 60 -0.68 -4.74 -9.39
N LEU A 61 -0.61 -5.86 -10.13
CA LEU A 61 0.62 -6.65 -10.26
C LEU A 61 1.75 -5.82 -10.89
N LEU A 62 1.46 -5.08 -11.97
CA LEU A 62 2.43 -4.19 -12.60
C LEU A 62 2.91 -3.11 -11.65
N GLY A 63 2.01 -2.47 -10.91
CA GLY A 63 2.35 -1.48 -9.89
C GLY A 63 3.25 -2.06 -8.79
N SER A 64 2.94 -3.27 -8.34
CA SER A 64 3.73 -3.98 -7.33
C SER A 64 5.14 -4.34 -7.82
N LEU A 65 5.27 -4.79 -9.07
CA LEU A 65 6.57 -5.05 -9.69
C LEU A 65 7.37 -3.75 -9.87
N ARG A 66 6.74 -2.67 -10.36
CA ARG A 66 7.40 -1.36 -10.51
C ARG A 66 7.93 -0.83 -9.19
N ARG A 67 7.13 -0.91 -8.12
CA ARG A 67 7.52 -0.55 -6.77
C ARG A 67 8.75 -1.35 -6.31
N LYS A 68 8.76 -2.68 -6.50
CA LYS A 68 9.90 -3.53 -6.11
C LYS A 68 11.18 -3.27 -6.91
N LEU A 69 11.05 -2.80 -8.15
CA LEU A 69 12.21 -2.51 -9.01
C LEU A 69 12.82 -1.13 -8.71
N HIS A 70 12.02 -0.14 -8.33
CA HIS A 70 12.47 1.26 -8.20
C HIS A 70 12.61 1.74 -6.76
N LEU A 71 11.86 1.18 -5.82
CA LEU A 71 11.86 1.61 -4.43
C LEU A 71 12.59 0.63 -3.55
N GLN A 72 13.36 1.18 -2.62
CA GLN A 72 14.00 0.42 -1.55
C GLN A 72 13.06 0.35 -0.33
N PRO A 73 12.85 -0.83 0.26
CA PRO A 73 12.15 -0.94 1.54
C PRO A 73 12.82 -0.10 2.62
N ALA A 74 12.02 0.55 3.46
CA ALA A 74 12.57 1.28 4.60
C ALA A 74 13.10 0.32 5.67
N GLU A 75 14.03 0.81 6.48
CA GLU A 75 14.52 0.10 7.67
C GLU A 75 14.17 0.92 8.92
N PRO A 76 13.27 0.43 9.80
CA PRO A 76 12.43 -0.77 9.65
C PRO A 76 11.26 -0.59 8.66
N ASN A 77 10.84 -1.68 8.01
CA ASN A 77 9.75 -1.68 7.04
C ASN A 77 8.39 -1.67 7.74
N VAL A 78 7.85 -0.47 7.95
CA VAL A 78 6.58 -0.26 8.64
C VAL A 78 5.40 -0.58 7.73
N GLN A 79 5.52 -0.35 6.42
CA GLN A 79 4.49 -0.72 5.46
C GLN A 79 4.17 -2.23 5.53
N ASP A 80 5.19 -3.08 5.50
CA ASP A 80 4.99 -4.54 5.60
C ASP A 80 4.50 -4.94 7.00
N ALA A 81 5.00 -4.29 8.06
CA ALA A 81 4.51 -4.54 9.41
C ALA A 81 3.01 -4.21 9.58
N ILE A 82 2.52 -3.15 8.92
CA ILE A 82 1.09 -2.82 8.87
C ILE A 82 0.32 -3.89 8.11
N ARG A 83 0.80 -4.28 6.92
CA ARG A 83 0.20 -5.35 6.12
C ARG A 83 0.02 -6.61 6.94
N ASP A 84 1.10 -7.11 7.53
CA ASP A 84 1.12 -8.33 8.33
C ASP A 84 0.16 -8.22 9.51
N ARG A 85 0.13 -7.07 10.19
CA ARG A 85 -0.75 -6.89 11.34
C ARG A 85 -2.24 -6.80 10.95
N VAL A 86 -2.57 -6.22 9.80
CA VAL A 86 -3.94 -6.26 9.26
C VAL A 86 -4.33 -7.69 8.92
N LEU A 87 -3.45 -8.44 8.25
CA LEU A 87 -3.69 -9.86 7.92
C LEU A 87 -3.94 -10.71 9.16
N GLU A 88 -3.17 -10.51 10.23
CA GLU A 88 -3.35 -11.20 11.51
C GLU A 88 -4.71 -10.92 12.16
N THR A 89 -5.35 -9.78 11.88
CA THR A 89 -6.70 -9.48 12.41
C THR A 89 -7.82 -10.12 11.60
N LEU A 90 -7.56 -10.53 10.37
CA LEU A 90 -8.56 -11.16 9.51
C LEU A 90 -8.72 -12.65 9.85
N PRO A 91 -9.95 -13.18 9.95
CA PRO A 91 -10.17 -14.60 10.15
C PRO A 91 -9.50 -15.42 9.04
N SER A 92 -8.66 -16.39 9.40
CA SER A 92 -7.93 -17.19 8.42
C SER A 92 -8.88 -18.01 7.53
N SER A 93 -9.04 -17.62 6.28
CA SER A 93 -9.67 -18.45 5.23
C SER A 93 -8.58 -19.13 4.41
N ARG A 94 -7.94 -20.19 4.94
CA ARG A 94 -6.85 -20.91 4.22
C ARG A 94 -7.33 -21.78 3.05
N ARG A 95 -8.59 -21.66 2.63
CA ARG A 95 -9.16 -22.48 1.56
C ARG A 95 -9.11 -21.73 0.24
N VAL A 96 -7.97 -21.83 -0.44
CA VAL A 96 -7.85 -21.41 -1.85
C VAL A 96 -8.59 -22.44 -2.71
N SER A 97 -9.62 -21.98 -3.42
CA SER A 97 -10.44 -22.81 -4.30
C SER A 97 -10.53 -22.14 -5.65
N ARG A 98 -10.43 -22.94 -6.72
CA ARG A 98 -10.60 -22.44 -8.10
C ARG A 98 -12.07 -22.17 -8.46
N TYR A 99 -13.00 -22.61 -7.61
CA TYR A 99 -14.44 -22.51 -7.84
C TYR A 99 -15.15 -21.59 -6.85
N ASP A 100 -14.55 -21.35 -5.67
CA ASP A 100 -15.14 -20.47 -4.66
C ASP A 100 -14.68 -19.02 -4.90
N GLN A 101 -15.57 -18.07 -4.68
CA GLN A 101 -15.20 -16.65 -4.72
C GLN A 101 -14.23 -16.31 -3.58
N PRO A 102 -13.35 -15.30 -3.79
CA PRO A 102 -12.54 -14.76 -2.71
C PRO A 102 -13.39 -14.43 -1.49
N THR A 103 -12.85 -14.71 -0.29
CA THR A 103 -13.54 -14.34 0.95
C THR A 103 -13.60 -12.81 1.05
N ILE A 104 -14.81 -12.28 1.22
CA ILE A 104 -15.05 -10.85 1.42
C ILE A 104 -15.09 -10.58 2.92
N TYR A 105 -14.32 -9.60 3.37
CA TYR A 105 -14.28 -9.13 4.74
C TYR A 105 -14.84 -7.72 4.83
N GLN A 106 -15.33 -7.35 6.01
CA GLN A 106 -15.68 -5.97 6.33
C GLN A 106 -14.78 -5.50 7.47
N VAL A 107 -13.98 -4.47 7.23
CA VAL A 107 -13.03 -3.93 8.19
C VAL A 107 -13.33 -2.46 8.41
N VAL A 108 -13.33 -2.03 9.67
CA VAL A 108 -13.38 -0.61 10.03
C VAL A 108 -12.00 -0.20 10.52
N PHE A 109 -11.33 0.66 9.76
CA PHE A 109 -10.12 1.34 10.18
C PHE A 109 -10.49 2.58 10.99
N ARG A 110 -9.97 2.66 12.21
CA ARG A 110 -10.12 3.82 13.10
C ARG A 110 -8.77 4.49 13.25
N LEU A 111 -8.61 5.67 12.68
CA LEU A 111 -7.37 6.43 12.70
C LEU A 111 -7.46 7.51 13.76
N ASN A 112 -6.47 7.57 14.66
CA ASN A 112 -6.27 8.71 15.55
C ASN A 112 -5.66 9.89 14.77
N TRP A 113 -6.44 10.46 13.86
CA TRP A 113 -6.03 11.44 12.87
C TRP A 113 -7.17 12.44 12.64
N ASP A 114 -6.83 13.72 12.76
CA ASP A 114 -7.71 14.85 12.44
C ASP A 114 -7.14 15.63 11.24
N PRO A 115 -7.52 15.26 10.01
CA PRO A 115 -7.06 15.96 8.82
C PRO A 115 -7.57 17.40 8.73
N ALA A 116 -8.72 17.74 9.32
CA ALA A 116 -9.28 19.08 9.22
C ALA A 116 -8.42 20.10 9.97
N SER A 117 -7.93 19.73 11.17
CA SER A 117 -7.00 20.58 11.94
C SER A 117 -5.68 20.82 11.20
N PHE A 118 -5.11 19.78 10.58
CA PHE A 118 -3.89 19.91 9.78
C PHE A 118 -4.05 20.90 8.63
N ILE A 119 -5.13 20.79 7.86
CA ILE A 119 -5.40 21.67 6.72
C ILE A 119 -5.60 23.12 7.16
N ALA A 120 -6.28 23.35 8.28
CA ALA A 120 -6.48 24.68 8.83
C ALA A 120 -5.17 25.31 9.31
N GLU A 121 -4.30 24.54 9.98
CA GLU A 121 -3.00 25.00 10.50
C GLU A 121 -2.00 25.32 9.38
N GLN A 122 -2.00 24.52 8.31
CA GLN A 122 -1.13 24.72 7.15
C GLN A 122 -1.69 25.75 6.15
N GLU A 123 -2.85 26.36 6.45
CA GLU A 123 -3.50 27.39 5.63
C GLU A 123 -3.80 26.93 4.19
N TYR A 124 -4.07 25.63 3.99
CA TYR A 124 -4.40 25.10 2.66
C TYR A 124 -5.82 25.50 2.23
N ASP A 125 -5.95 25.91 0.96
CA ASP A 125 -7.22 26.29 0.36
C ASP A 125 -8.04 25.05 -0.05
N ILE A 126 -8.94 24.62 0.83
CA ILE A 126 -9.88 23.50 0.63
C ILE A 126 -10.81 23.72 -0.58
N SER A 127 -11.01 24.97 -1.03
CA SER A 127 -11.94 25.24 -2.13
C SER A 127 -11.42 24.76 -3.49
N ARG A 128 -10.13 24.45 -3.59
CA ARG A 128 -9.51 23.95 -4.81
C ARG A 128 -9.73 22.45 -4.94
N GLU A 129 -10.26 22.03 -6.08
CA GLU A 129 -10.36 20.61 -6.41
C GLU A 129 -8.98 19.92 -6.39
N GLY A 130 -8.93 18.75 -5.77
CA GLY A 130 -7.73 17.94 -5.63
C GLY A 130 -6.66 18.60 -4.77
N PHE A 131 -7.04 19.41 -3.77
CA PHE A 131 -6.07 20.12 -2.93
C PHE A 131 -5.18 19.16 -2.15
N LEU A 132 -5.72 18.04 -1.66
CA LEU A 132 -4.92 17.06 -0.91
C LEU A 132 -3.81 16.48 -1.78
N GLY A 133 -4.08 16.25 -3.07
CA GLY A 133 -3.10 15.71 -4.01
C GLY A 133 -1.92 16.62 -4.29
N LYS A 134 -2.05 17.92 -4.02
CA LYS A 134 -1.02 18.95 -4.24
C LYS A 134 -0.15 19.22 -3.02
N ILE A 135 -0.51 18.69 -1.85
CA ILE A 135 0.25 18.86 -0.61
C ILE A 135 1.60 18.18 -0.76
N ILE A 136 2.69 18.90 -0.47
CA ILE A 136 4.05 18.33 -0.47
C ILE A 136 4.21 17.51 0.81
N THR A 137 4.63 16.26 0.64
CA THR A 137 4.84 15.29 1.73
C THR A 137 6.29 14.86 1.75
N ILE A 138 6.82 14.53 2.92
CA ILE A 138 8.19 14.03 3.10
C ILE A 138 8.12 12.62 3.66
N THR A 139 8.77 11.66 3.00
CA THR A 139 8.84 10.25 3.44
C THR A 139 10.28 9.78 3.46
N GLY A 140 10.69 9.00 4.46
CA GLY A 140 12.04 8.43 4.55
C GLY A 140 12.57 8.44 5.97
N SER A 141 13.81 8.89 6.14
CA SER A 141 14.50 9.06 7.43
C SER A 141 15.07 10.47 7.60
N ASP A 142 15.79 10.70 8.69
CA ASP A 142 16.58 11.92 8.91
C ASP A 142 17.79 12.05 7.98
N GLN A 143 18.20 10.95 7.35
CA GLN A 143 19.39 10.87 6.49
C GLN A 143 19.04 10.82 5.00
N ASP A 144 18.05 10.02 4.63
CA ASP A 144 17.58 9.84 3.26
C ASP A 144 16.06 9.98 3.23
N ALA A 145 15.58 11.08 2.66
CA ALA A 145 14.16 11.38 2.54
C ALA A 145 13.78 11.75 1.11
N GLN A 146 12.53 11.57 0.74
CA GLN A 146 11.95 12.01 -0.51
C GLN A 146 10.83 13.02 -0.24
N ALA A 147 10.86 14.15 -0.94
CA ALA A 147 9.75 15.10 -0.99
C ALA A 147 9.06 15.05 -2.36
N MET A 148 7.74 14.91 -2.36
CA MET A 148 6.89 15.01 -3.56
C MET A 148 5.46 15.29 -3.15
N THR A 149 4.55 15.51 -4.11
CA THR A 149 3.15 15.72 -3.75
C THR A 149 2.50 14.44 -3.23
N CYS A 150 1.46 14.57 -2.41
CA CYS A 150 0.72 13.46 -1.83
C CYS A 150 0.23 12.48 -2.90
N LEU A 151 -0.34 13.00 -3.98
CA LEU A 151 -0.79 12.17 -5.11
C LEU A 151 0.36 11.45 -5.79
N GLN A 152 1.51 12.13 -6.00
CA GLN A 152 2.68 11.51 -6.62
C GLN A 152 3.22 10.35 -5.77
N TYR A 153 3.30 10.52 -4.44
CA TYR A 153 3.77 9.45 -3.56
C TYR A 153 2.81 8.26 -3.54
N LEU A 154 1.51 8.53 -3.47
CA LEU A 154 0.49 7.48 -3.56
C LEU A 154 0.57 6.71 -4.87
N GLN A 155 0.76 7.38 -6.01
CA GLN A 155 0.92 6.73 -7.31
C GLN A 155 2.23 5.93 -7.43
N GLN A 156 3.34 6.47 -6.91
CA GLN A 156 4.64 5.80 -6.87
C GLN A 156 4.55 4.49 -6.07
N THR A 157 3.89 4.55 -4.91
CA THR A 157 3.87 3.45 -3.95
C THR A 157 2.71 2.49 -4.22
N TRP A 158 1.47 2.98 -4.34
CA TRP A 158 0.23 2.18 -4.52
C TRP A 158 -0.50 2.59 -5.80
N HIS A 159 0.01 2.09 -6.94
CA HIS A 159 -0.42 2.47 -8.29
C HIS A 159 -1.92 2.35 -8.57
N SER A 160 -2.65 1.46 -7.87
CA SER A 160 -4.03 1.11 -8.22
C SER A 160 -5.10 1.94 -7.52
N TYR A 161 -4.96 2.25 -6.23
CA TYR A 161 -6.05 2.81 -5.41
C TYR A 161 -5.73 4.15 -4.74
N GLY A 162 -4.49 4.64 -4.88
CA GLY A 162 -4.03 5.85 -4.22
C GLY A 162 -4.91 7.08 -4.47
N ALA A 163 -5.27 7.31 -5.73
CA ALA A 163 -6.10 8.46 -6.11
C ALA A 163 -7.52 8.37 -5.54
N ASP A 164 -8.13 7.18 -5.57
CA ASP A 164 -9.49 6.95 -5.08
C ASP A 164 -9.59 7.13 -3.55
N ILE A 165 -8.60 6.62 -2.80
CA ILE A 165 -8.53 6.82 -1.35
C ILE A 165 -8.37 8.30 -1.01
N LEU A 166 -7.53 9.02 -1.76
CA LEU A 166 -7.35 10.45 -1.57
C LEU A 166 -8.64 11.23 -1.84
N GLN A 167 -9.36 10.88 -2.91
CA GLN A 167 -10.65 11.47 -3.25
C GLN A 167 -11.71 11.18 -2.17
N LEU A 168 -11.71 9.98 -1.59
CA LEU A 168 -12.60 9.64 -0.48
C LEU A 168 -12.33 10.51 0.76
N VAL A 169 -11.07 10.71 1.12
CA VAL A 169 -10.68 11.59 2.24
C VAL A 169 -11.10 13.02 1.95
N GLU A 170 -10.84 13.52 0.74
CA GLU A 170 -11.20 14.87 0.31
C GLU A 170 -12.71 15.10 0.37
N ALA A 171 -13.51 14.16 -0.16
CA ALA A 171 -14.97 14.21 -0.11
C ALA A 171 -15.49 14.20 1.34
N THR A 172 -14.84 13.45 2.23
CA THR A 172 -15.23 13.39 3.65
C THR A 172 -15.03 14.74 4.31
N LEU A 173 -13.88 15.41 4.07
CA LEU A 173 -13.58 16.74 4.60
C LEU A 173 -14.55 17.82 4.09
N LEU A 174 -14.88 17.79 2.79
CA LEU A 174 -15.83 18.73 2.19
C LEU A 174 -17.24 18.56 2.77
N SER A 175 -17.67 17.31 2.94
CA SER A 175 -18.99 16.99 3.48
C SER A 175 -19.16 17.44 4.94
N GLU A 176 -18.10 17.33 5.76
CA GLU A 176 -18.10 17.82 7.15
C GLU A 176 -18.23 19.35 7.20
N ARG A 177 -17.53 20.05 6.31
CA ARG A 177 -17.58 21.51 6.22
C ARG A 177 -18.99 22.00 5.86
N ASP A 178 -19.60 21.42 4.84
CA ASP A 178 -20.96 21.78 4.39
C ASP A 178 -21.99 21.57 5.50
N TYR A 179 -21.86 20.50 6.28
CA TYR A 179 -22.74 20.26 7.43
C TYR A 179 -22.51 21.26 8.57
N LYS A 180 -21.26 21.55 8.95
CA LYS A 180 -20.96 22.56 9.97
C LYS A 180 -21.56 23.91 9.59
N HIS A 181 -21.51 24.30 8.31
CA HIS A 181 -22.18 25.50 7.80
C HIS A 181 -23.72 25.40 7.82
N SER A 182 -24.30 24.23 7.56
CA SER A 182 -25.76 24.04 7.61
C SER A 182 -26.31 24.10 9.04
N CYS A 183 -25.61 23.50 10.02
CA CYS A 183 -26.01 23.50 11.43
C CYS A 183 -25.91 24.87 12.10
N THR A 184 -25.00 25.76 11.67
CA THR A 184 -24.98 27.15 12.16
C THR A 184 -26.17 27.95 11.66
N LEU A 185 -26.74 27.60 10.51
CA LEU A 185 -27.94 28.24 9.94
C LEU A 185 -29.24 27.66 10.49
N PHE A 186 -29.28 26.37 10.89
CA PHE A 186 -30.47 25.70 11.41
C PHE A 186 -30.17 24.76 12.59
N PRO A 187 -30.04 25.28 13.83
CA PRO A 187 -29.52 24.52 14.98
C PRO A 187 -30.45 23.43 15.55
N HIS A 188 -31.71 23.34 15.12
CA HIS A 188 -32.75 22.63 15.88
C HIS A 188 -33.50 21.51 15.14
N TRP A 189 -33.21 21.18 13.88
CA TRP A 189 -34.15 20.38 13.07
C TRP A 189 -33.62 19.18 12.28
N TYR A 190 -32.39 18.71 12.52
CA TYR A 190 -31.90 17.48 11.88
C TYR A 190 -31.28 16.51 12.89
N PRO A 191 -31.75 15.24 12.96
CA PRO A 191 -31.01 14.18 13.63
C PRO A 191 -29.60 14.10 13.03
N ARG A 192 -28.63 13.81 13.90
CA ARG A 192 -27.20 13.66 13.65
C ARG A 192 -26.91 12.47 12.71
N MET A 193 -27.35 12.57 11.46
CA MET A 193 -27.02 11.63 10.40
C MET A 193 -25.51 11.74 10.17
N LEU A 194 -24.79 10.64 10.40
CA LEU A 194 -23.35 10.55 10.11
C LEU A 194 -23.15 10.99 8.65
N ILE A 195 -22.44 12.08 8.43
CA ILE A 195 -22.04 12.45 7.08
C ILE A 195 -21.00 11.41 6.67
N MET A 196 -21.32 10.69 5.61
CA MET A 196 -20.54 9.54 5.18
C MET A 196 -20.32 9.68 3.68
N SER A 197 -19.05 9.70 3.29
CA SER A 197 -18.65 9.61 1.89
C SER A 197 -18.51 8.14 1.52
N ILE A 198 -18.99 7.75 0.33
CA ILE A 198 -18.97 6.37 -0.15
C ILE A 198 -18.17 6.34 -1.46
N GLY A 199 -17.34 5.32 -1.62
CA GLY A 199 -16.56 5.07 -2.83
C GLY A 199 -16.61 3.60 -3.22
N THR A 200 -16.26 3.30 -4.46
CA THR A 200 -16.08 1.92 -4.94
C THR A 200 -14.84 1.88 -5.82
N LEU A 201 -13.89 1.02 -5.45
CA LEU A 201 -12.64 0.82 -6.18
C LEU A 201 -12.85 -0.05 -7.43
N PRO A 202 -11.91 -0.04 -8.40
CA PRO A 202 -12.02 -0.83 -9.64
C PRO A 202 -12.19 -2.34 -9.43
N ASP A 203 -11.73 -2.89 -8.30
CA ASP A 203 -11.88 -4.30 -7.92
C ASP A 203 -13.23 -4.62 -7.25
N ASN A 204 -14.16 -3.65 -7.19
CA ASN A 204 -15.43 -3.66 -6.47
C ASN A 204 -15.30 -3.61 -4.94
N THR A 205 -14.13 -3.27 -4.39
CA THR A 205 -14.00 -2.96 -2.97
C THR A 205 -14.82 -1.72 -2.64
N GLN A 206 -15.74 -1.84 -1.68
CA GLN A 206 -16.60 -0.74 -1.24
C GLN A 206 -15.97 -0.01 -0.07
N LEU A 207 -16.05 1.31 -0.10
CA LEU A 207 -15.48 2.19 0.91
C LEU A 207 -16.56 3.11 1.47
N ALA A 208 -16.53 3.34 2.77
CA ALA A 208 -17.30 4.38 3.41
C ALA A 208 -16.43 5.10 4.45
N ALA A 209 -16.32 6.42 4.37
CA ALA A 209 -15.51 7.21 5.27
C ALA A 209 -16.36 8.25 6.00
N TRP A 210 -16.04 8.48 7.25
CA TRP A 210 -16.65 9.51 8.09
C TRP A 210 -15.66 9.93 9.16
N THR A 211 -15.87 11.12 9.71
CA THR A 211 -15.04 11.67 10.77
C THR A 211 -15.86 11.83 12.04
N ASN A 212 -15.25 11.54 13.18
CA ASN A 212 -15.66 12.05 14.47
C ASN A 212 -14.66 13.15 14.86
N GLU A 213 -15.01 14.08 15.75
CA GLU A 213 -14.17 15.26 16.08
C GLU A 213 -12.69 14.97 16.41
N LYS A 214 -12.30 13.72 16.68
CA LYS A 214 -10.93 13.33 17.03
C LYS A 214 -10.35 12.21 16.16
N GLU A 215 -11.14 11.59 15.29
CA GLU A 215 -10.77 10.36 14.60
C GLU A 215 -11.40 10.28 13.22
N PHE A 216 -10.62 9.78 12.29
CA PHE A 216 -11.06 9.47 10.95
C PHE A 216 -11.35 7.97 10.84
N LEU A 217 -12.54 7.63 10.34
CA LEU A 217 -12.97 6.24 10.21
C LEU A 217 -13.20 5.89 8.75
N VAL A 218 -12.75 4.70 8.37
CA VAL A 218 -12.96 4.14 7.03
C VAL A 218 -13.42 2.70 7.15
N GLU A 219 -14.64 2.43 6.73
CA GLU A 219 -15.15 1.09 6.50
C GLU A 219 -14.81 0.61 5.10
N VAL A 220 -14.28 -0.60 5.02
CA VAL A 220 -13.85 -1.25 3.79
C VAL A 220 -14.52 -2.61 3.71
N THR A 221 -15.20 -2.87 2.60
CA THR A 221 -15.75 -4.21 2.29
C THR A 221 -15.11 -4.71 1.00
N GLY A 222 -14.25 -5.72 1.12
CA GLY A 222 -13.44 -6.19 -0.01
C GLY A 222 -12.65 -7.46 0.30
N ILE A 223 -11.73 -7.79 -0.59
CA ILE A 223 -10.81 -8.92 -0.43
C ILE A 223 -9.62 -8.56 0.44
N GLU A 224 -8.94 -9.58 0.95
CA GLU A 224 -7.78 -9.47 1.85
C GLU A 224 -6.70 -8.51 1.31
N SER A 225 -6.27 -8.68 0.06
CA SER A 225 -5.23 -7.86 -0.57
C SER A 225 -5.60 -6.37 -0.60
N SER A 226 -6.84 -6.05 -0.97
CA SER A 226 -7.32 -4.68 -1.09
C SER A 226 -7.41 -4.03 0.28
N ILE A 227 -7.95 -4.74 1.28
CA ILE A 227 -8.03 -4.27 2.67
C ILE A 227 -6.64 -3.95 3.23
N THR A 228 -5.66 -4.83 3.01
CA THR A 228 -4.28 -4.57 3.49
C THR A 228 -3.65 -3.35 2.85
N GLU A 229 -3.81 -3.20 1.54
CA GLU A 229 -3.26 -2.08 0.78
C GLU A 229 -3.92 -0.75 1.16
N ILE A 230 -5.23 -0.76 1.44
CA ILE A 230 -5.94 0.41 1.97
C ILE A 230 -5.44 0.75 3.38
N GLY A 231 -5.22 -0.25 4.24
CA GLY A 231 -4.66 -0.05 5.57
C GLY A 231 -3.28 0.63 5.54
N GLU A 232 -2.42 0.24 4.61
CA GLU A 232 -1.12 0.88 4.38
C GLU A 232 -1.25 2.34 3.93
N GLN A 233 -2.12 2.61 2.95
CA GLN A 233 -2.36 3.95 2.43
C GLN A 233 -2.92 4.89 3.51
N LEU A 234 -3.88 4.41 4.30
CA LEU A 234 -4.47 5.16 5.42
C LEU A 234 -3.44 5.46 6.51
N ALA A 235 -2.58 4.49 6.83
CA ALA A 235 -1.48 4.67 7.77
C ALA A 235 -0.46 5.71 7.27
N TRP A 236 -0.12 5.68 5.97
CA TRP A 236 0.76 6.69 5.38
C TRP A 236 0.12 8.08 5.38
N LEU A 237 -1.13 8.19 4.91
CA LEU A 237 -1.87 9.46 4.88
C LEU A 237 -2.00 10.11 6.25
N GLY A 238 -2.39 9.34 7.27
CA GLY A 238 -2.51 9.84 8.64
C GLY A 238 -1.17 10.22 9.30
N SER A 239 -0.06 9.77 8.70
CA SER A 239 1.29 10.17 9.09
C SER A 239 1.73 11.44 8.34
N ALA A 240 1.50 11.49 7.03
CA ALA A 240 1.91 12.58 6.15
C ALA A 240 1.15 13.88 6.41
N LEU A 241 -0.15 13.77 6.67
CA LEU A 241 -1.08 14.90 6.78
C LEU A 241 -1.43 15.17 8.25
N ARG A 242 -0.41 15.25 9.09
CA ARG A 242 -0.52 15.50 10.52
C ARG A 242 0.28 16.74 10.91
N SER A 243 -0.33 17.56 11.77
CA SER A 243 0.31 18.71 12.38
C SER A 243 1.41 18.32 13.35
N SER A 244 2.49 19.11 13.34
CA SER A 244 3.49 19.06 14.41
C SER A 244 2.98 19.83 15.63
N PRO A 245 3.11 19.27 16.86
CA PRO A 245 2.79 20.02 18.07
C PRO A 245 3.80 21.15 18.35
N HIS A 246 4.87 21.27 17.56
CA HIS A 246 5.96 22.21 17.78
C HIS A 246 6.24 23.09 16.55
N ASP A 247 6.35 24.39 16.80
CA ASP A 247 6.38 25.46 15.78
C ASP A 247 7.72 25.62 15.03
N SER A 248 8.71 24.76 15.27
CA SER A 248 10.06 24.91 14.67
C SER A 248 10.85 23.61 14.51
N ARG A 249 10.21 22.45 14.64
CA ARG A 249 10.90 21.14 14.62
C ARG A 249 10.34 20.23 13.55
N ILE A 250 11.23 19.40 13.02
CA ILE A 250 10.85 18.30 12.14
C ILE A 250 10.25 17.20 13.00
N LEU A 251 9.03 16.81 12.66
CA LEU A 251 8.34 15.72 13.33
C LEU A 251 8.57 14.43 12.56
N TYR A 252 9.08 13.39 13.22
CA TYR A 252 9.17 12.06 12.63
C TYR A 252 7.96 11.24 13.05
N CYS A 253 7.14 10.81 12.09
CA CYS A 253 5.88 10.14 12.34
C CYS A 253 5.92 8.70 11.83
N LYS A 254 5.67 7.76 12.72
CA LYS A 254 5.63 6.32 12.43
C LYS A 254 4.27 5.74 12.80
N PRO A 255 3.47 5.25 11.83
CA PRO A 255 2.20 4.61 12.12
C PRO A 255 2.38 3.17 12.61
N PHE A 256 1.38 2.65 13.32
CA PHE A 256 1.28 1.26 13.75
C PHE A 256 -0.17 0.83 13.95
N ILE A 257 -0.42 -0.48 13.84
CA ILE A 257 -1.75 -1.06 14.05
C ILE A 257 -1.95 -1.45 15.51
N ASN A 258 -3.00 -0.90 16.12
CA ASN A 258 -3.53 -1.30 17.41
C ASN A 258 -4.58 -2.40 17.23
N SER A 259 -4.18 -3.64 17.53
CA SER A 259 -5.13 -4.74 17.62
C SER A 259 -5.90 -4.66 18.93
N ALA A 260 -7.11 -4.10 18.90
CA ALA A 260 -8.09 -4.39 19.94
C ALA A 260 -8.64 -5.79 19.66
N SER A 261 -8.11 -6.81 20.34
CA SER A 261 -8.80 -8.10 20.38
C SER A 261 -10.19 -7.89 21.00
N PRO A 262 -11.26 -8.57 20.53
CA PRO A 262 -12.48 -8.68 21.32
C PRO A 262 -12.15 -9.41 22.64
N SER A 263 -12.50 -8.82 23.78
CA SER A 263 -12.43 -9.45 25.12
C SER A 263 -13.83 -9.62 25.71
N PRO A 264 -14.08 -10.51 26.70
CA PRO A 264 -13.30 -11.66 27.16
C PRO A 264 -14.10 -13.00 27.08
N GLU A 265 -13.40 -14.13 26.87
CA GLU A 265 -13.98 -15.46 27.11
C GLU A 265 -13.87 -15.90 28.59
N PRO A 266 -14.83 -16.69 29.11
CA PRO A 266 -14.92 -17.13 30.51
C PRO A 266 -13.84 -18.16 30.93
N PRO A 267 -13.65 -18.38 32.26
CA PRO A 267 -12.42 -18.94 32.81
C PRO A 267 -12.14 -20.40 32.44
N GLN A 268 -10.87 -20.66 32.10
CA GLN A 268 -10.30 -21.98 31.83
C GLN A 268 -10.52 -22.97 32.98
N ALA A 269 -11.15 -24.10 32.66
CA ALA A 269 -11.22 -25.25 33.53
C ALA A 269 -9.83 -25.94 33.62
N LYS A 270 -9.36 -26.11 34.85
CA LYS A 270 -8.11 -26.78 35.23
C LYS A 270 -8.03 -28.19 34.62
N LYS A 271 -7.00 -28.43 33.82
CA LYS A 271 -6.65 -29.77 33.33
C LYS A 271 -6.04 -30.57 34.48
N ARG A 272 -6.74 -31.63 34.88
CA ARG A 272 -6.30 -32.64 35.85
C ARG A 272 -5.13 -33.44 35.25
N GLU A 273 -4.03 -33.55 35.99
CA GLU A 273 -2.98 -34.53 35.74
C GLU A 273 -3.53 -35.94 35.94
N SER A 274 -3.37 -36.81 34.95
CA SER A 274 -3.52 -38.25 35.11
C SER A 274 -2.13 -38.90 35.16
N ARG A 275 -1.73 -39.32 36.36
CA ARG A 275 -0.74 -40.36 36.57
C ARG A 275 -1.22 -41.67 35.93
N ALA A 276 -0.47 -42.19 34.97
CA ALA A 276 -0.46 -43.61 34.62
C ALA A 276 0.89 -43.96 33.98
N GLY A 277 1.81 -44.50 34.78
CA GLY A 277 3.00 -45.15 34.26
C GLY A 277 2.60 -46.46 33.58
N THR A 278 2.97 -46.64 32.31
CA THR A 278 2.87 -47.94 31.64
C THR A 278 4.07 -48.18 30.75
N ARG A 279 5.00 -48.99 31.29
CA ARG A 279 5.96 -49.90 30.66
C ARG A 279 6.30 -49.69 29.16
N ASN A 280 7.57 -49.38 28.92
CA ASN A 280 8.23 -49.54 27.63
C ASN A 280 8.26 -51.03 27.24
N VAL A 281 7.74 -51.38 26.05
CA VAL A 281 7.86 -52.72 25.46
C VAL A 281 8.89 -52.67 24.33
N THR A 282 9.95 -53.45 24.50
CA THR A 282 11.04 -53.66 23.55
C THR A 282 10.64 -54.60 22.41
N SER A 283 11.10 -54.25 21.20
CA SER A 283 11.28 -55.06 19.97
C SER A 283 10.22 -56.11 19.63
N LEU A 284 9.31 -55.75 18.71
CA LEU A 284 8.43 -56.69 17.99
C LEU A 284 9.27 -57.58 17.06
N SER A 285 8.96 -58.88 16.99
CA SER A 285 9.58 -59.77 15.98
C SER A 285 9.13 -59.39 14.57
N ALA A 286 9.90 -59.75 13.54
CA ALA A 286 9.58 -59.42 12.15
C ALA A 286 8.18 -59.91 11.73
N GLU A 287 7.74 -61.08 12.24
CA GLU A 287 6.42 -61.64 11.97
C GLU A 287 5.29 -60.82 12.65
N GLN A 288 5.53 -60.29 13.85
CA GLN A 288 4.58 -59.41 14.54
C GLN A 288 4.46 -58.05 13.86
N LEU A 289 5.58 -57.54 13.30
CA LEU A 289 5.59 -56.30 12.54
C LEU A 289 4.79 -56.44 11.23
N GLU A 290 4.90 -57.58 10.56
CA GLU A 290 4.14 -57.83 9.31
C GLU A 290 2.64 -57.99 9.57
N ARG A 291 2.26 -58.71 10.63
CA ARG A 291 0.84 -58.79 11.05
C ARG A 291 0.28 -57.41 11.40
N LYS A 292 1.07 -56.55 12.06
CA LYS A 292 0.67 -55.17 12.35
C LYS A 292 0.53 -54.34 11.08
N ARG A 293 1.45 -54.44 10.12
CA ARG A 293 1.37 -53.75 8.82
C ARG A 293 0.16 -54.17 8.01
N VAL A 294 -0.19 -55.45 7.99
CA VAL A 294 -1.40 -55.95 7.32
C VAL A 294 -2.66 -55.39 8.00
N ASN A 295 -2.72 -55.41 9.32
CA ASN A 295 -3.86 -54.88 10.07
C ASN A 295 -4.00 -53.36 9.93
N ASP A 296 -2.89 -52.61 9.94
CA ASP A 296 -2.88 -51.16 9.70
C ASP A 296 -3.35 -50.83 8.27
N ARG A 297 -2.92 -51.60 7.26
CA ARG A 297 -3.40 -51.45 5.87
C ARG A 297 -4.89 -51.73 5.76
N GLU A 298 -5.40 -52.76 6.43
CA GLU A 298 -6.83 -53.10 6.42
C GLU A 298 -7.67 -52.04 7.14
N ALA A 299 -7.23 -51.60 8.32
CA ALA A 299 -7.87 -50.50 9.04
C ALA A 299 -7.90 -49.21 8.21
N GLN A 300 -6.81 -48.89 7.50
CA GLN A 300 -6.75 -47.71 6.64
C GLN A 300 -7.67 -47.84 5.42
N ARG A 301 -7.85 -49.04 4.86
CA ARG A 301 -8.84 -49.32 3.80
C ARG A 301 -10.26 -49.13 4.32
N THR A 302 -10.60 -49.65 5.50
CA THR A 302 -11.92 -49.48 6.10
C THR A 302 -12.23 -48.01 6.41
N ILE A 303 -11.25 -47.26 6.90
CA ILE A 303 -11.40 -45.81 7.15
C ILE A 303 -11.63 -45.07 5.83
N ARG A 304 -10.82 -45.33 4.80
CA ARG A 304 -11.00 -44.71 3.47
C ARG A 304 -12.37 -45.04 2.87
N GLN A 305 -12.84 -46.27 3.01
CA GLN A 305 -14.16 -46.66 2.52
C GLN A 305 -15.28 -45.92 3.27
N ARG A 306 -15.20 -45.83 4.60
CA ARG A 306 -16.19 -45.06 5.40
C ARG A 306 -16.18 -43.57 5.05
N THR A 307 -15.00 -42.99 4.79
CA THR A 307 -14.87 -41.60 4.35
C THR A 307 -15.50 -41.41 2.97
N LYS A 308 -15.26 -42.33 2.03
CA LYS A 308 -15.88 -42.30 0.70
C LYS A 308 -17.41 -42.38 0.79
N ASP A 309 -17.94 -43.33 1.56
CA ASP A 309 -19.39 -43.49 1.76
C ASP A 309 -20.02 -42.27 2.47
N HIS A 310 -19.26 -41.52 3.26
CA HIS A 310 -19.73 -40.29 3.89
C HIS A 310 -19.76 -39.13 2.90
N ILE A 311 -18.70 -38.98 2.08
CA ILE A 311 -18.62 -37.99 1.01
C ILE A 311 -19.78 -38.17 0.03
N GLU A 312 -20.02 -39.38 -0.46
CA GLU A 312 -21.14 -39.67 -1.40
C GLU A 312 -22.52 -39.35 -0.78
N ARG A 313 -22.65 -39.45 0.54
CA ARG A 313 -23.89 -39.12 1.26
C ARG A 313 -24.07 -37.62 1.39
N LEU A 314 -22.99 -36.90 1.69
CA LEU A 314 -22.97 -35.43 1.76
C LEU A 314 -23.22 -34.81 0.39
N GLU A 315 -22.62 -35.35 -0.67
CA GLU A 315 -22.84 -34.88 -2.05
C GLU A 315 -24.32 -35.02 -2.45
N ARG A 316 -24.97 -36.15 -2.12
CA ARG A 316 -26.42 -36.33 -2.31
C ARG A 316 -27.25 -35.31 -1.53
N GLN A 317 -26.89 -35.05 -0.27
CA GLN A 317 -27.60 -34.04 0.54
C GLN A 317 -27.43 -32.63 -0.02
N VAL A 318 -26.24 -32.28 -0.50
CA VAL A 318 -25.99 -30.97 -1.14
C VAL A 318 -26.80 -30.84 -2.43
N ALA A 319 -26.87 -31.88 -3.27
CA ALA A 319 -27.69 -31.88 -4.47
C ALA A 319 -29.19 -31.69 -4.15
N GLU A 320 -29.72 -32.40 -3.14
CA GLU A 320 -31.11 -32.28 -2.72
C GLU A 320 -31.43 -30.89 -2.12
N LEU A 321 -30.52 -30.34 -1.31
CA LEU A 321 -30.68 -29.02 -0.72
C LEU A 321 -30.58 -27.90 -1.76
N LYS A 322 -29.72 -28.03 -2.78
CA LYS A 322 -29.66 -27.08 -3.91
C LYS A 322 -30.99 -27.03 -4.66
N VAL A 323 -31.54 -28.19 -5.04
CA VAL A 323 -32.84 -28.27 -5.73
C VAL A 323 -33.97 -27.69 -4.88
N LYS A 324 -34.00 -27.98 -3.57
CA LYS A 324 -34.98 -27.40 -2.63
C LYS A 324 -34.82 -25.89 -2.47
N GLY A 325 -33.59 -25.39 -2.44
CA GLY A 325 -33.27 -23.96 -2.37
C GLY A 325 -33.70 -23.20 -3.62
N GLU A 326 -33.38 -23.72 -4.81
CA GLU A 326 -33.81 -23.17 -6.09
C GLU A 326 -35.32 -23.18 -6.26
N HIS A 327 -35.99 -24.28 -5.88
CA HIS A 327 -37.46 -24.37 -5.94
C HIS A 327 -38.14 -23.34 -5.02
N ARG A 328 -37.61 -23.14 -3.79
CA ARG A 328 -38.12 -22.11 -2.88
C ARG A 328 -37.89 -20.69 -3.40
N ARG A 329 -36.71 -20.43 -3.98
CA ARG A 329 -36.37 -19.13 -4.57
C ARG A 329 -37.25 -18.81 -5.77
N ASN A 330 -37.50 -19.79 -6.65
CA ASN A 330 -38.36 -19.62 -7.82
C ASN A 330 -39.83 -19.38 -7.40
N MET A 331 -40.34 -20.12 -6.41
CA MET A 331 -41.68 -19.87 -5.88
C MET A 331 -41.83 -18.48 -5.25
N ALA A 332 -40.82 -17.99 -4.53
CA ALA A 332 -40.83 -16.65 -3.95
C ALA A 332 -40.82 -15.56 -5.03
N LEU A 333 -39.96 -15.70 -6.05
CA LEU A 333 -39.90 -14.77 -7.18
C LEU A 333 -41.22 -14.76 -7.98
N GLU A 334 -41.84 -15.92 -8.19
CA GLU A 334 -43.14 -15.99 -8.88
C GLU A 334 -44.27 -15.29 -8.09
N GLN A 335 -44.25 -15.40 -6.76
CA GLN A 335 -45.18 -14.68 -5.89
C GLN A 335 -44.95 -13.17 -5.92
N GLU A 336 -43.69 -12.74 -5.92
CA GLU A 336 -43.29 -11.34 -6.00
C GLU A 336 -43.67 -10.73 -7.36
N ILE A 337 -43.40 -11.42 -8.47
CA ILE A 337 -43.84 -11.02 -9.81
C ILE A 337 -45.36 -10.88 -9.87
N ARG A 338 -46.11 -11.79 -9.23
CA ARG A 338 -47.57 -11.74 -9.18
C ARG A 338 -48.07 -10.55 -8.35
N ALA A 339 -47.42 -10.26 -7.22
CA ALA A 339 -47.72 -9.12 -6.36
C ALA A 339 -47.41 -7.79 -7.05
N LEU A 340 -46.25 -7.66 -7.69
CA LEU A 340 -45.83 -6.49 -8.45
C LEU A 340 -46.75 -6.22 -9.65
N LYS A 341 -47.19 -7.26 -10.37
CA LYS A 341 -48.21 -7.12 -11.43
C LYS A 341 -49.55 -6.60 -10.90
N HIS A 342 -49.97 -7.04 -9.70
CA HIS A 342 -51.17 -6.52 -9.04
C HIS A 342 -51.00 -5.07 -8.56
N GLN A 343 -49.81 -4.70 -8.07
CA GLN A 343 -49.50 -3.32 -7.67
C GLN A 343 -49.44 -2.38 -8.88
N LEU A 344 -48.86 -2.80 -10.00
CA LEU A 344 -48.84 -2.03 -11.25
C LEU A 344 -50.25 -1.78 -11.78
N ALA A 345 -51.11 -2.81 -11.75
CA ALA A 345 -52.52 -2.68 -12.15
C ALA A 345 -53.34 -1.74 -11.25
N ARG A 346 -52.93 -1.59 -9.98
CA ARG A 346 -53.52 -0.63 -9.03
C ARG A 346 -52.95 0.78 -9.20
N ALA A 347 -51.64 0.91 -9.43
CA ALA A 347 -50.95 2.18 -9.64
C ALA A 347 -51.37 2.88 -10.93
N SER A 348 -51.77 2.15 -11.97
CA SER A 348 -52.34 2.73 -13.19
C SER A 348 -53.76 3.31 -13.04
N ARG A 349 -54.39 3.27 -11.85
CA ARG A 349 -55.79 3.70 -11.65
C ARG A 349 -56.03 4.78 -10.59
N GLN A 350 -55.01 5.32 -9.91
CA GLN A 350 -55.24 6.31 -8.85
C GLN A 350 -54.12 7.35 -8.74
N GLU A 351 -54.49 8.62 -8.96
CA GLU A 351 -53.77 9.83 -8.55
C GLU A 351 -53.66 9.92 -7.01
N TYR A 352 -52.54 10.47 -6.53
CA TYR A 352 -52.14 10.65 -5.13
C TYR A 352 -53.18 11.40 -4.28
N PRO A 353 -53.39 11.02 -2.99
CA PRO A 353 -52.54 11.55 -1.92
C PRO A 353 -52.34 10.66 -0.67
N GLY A 354 -51.26 10.94 0.08
CA GLY A 354 -51.20 10.76 1.55
C GLY A 354 -50.36 9.60 2.09
N MET A 355 -49.06 9.84 2.33
CA MET A 355 -48.18 8.95 3.10
C MET A 355 -48.59 8.90 4.57
N SER A 356 -48.81 7.69 5.10
CA SER A 356 -48.82 7.38 6.53
C SER A 356 -47.81 6.27 6.79
N TYR A 357 -46.80 6.59 7.59
CA TYR A 357 -45.75 5.67 8.03
C TYR A 357 -46.31 4.64 8.99
N LYS A 358 -46.10 3.35 8.69
CA LYS A 358 -45.80 2.28 9.68
C LYS A 358 -45.50 0.94 8.99
N ASP A 359 -44.61 0.20 9.64
CA ASP A 359 -44.31 -1.22 9.48
C ASP A 359 -43.26 -1.64 8.43
N ALA A 360 -41.99 -1.42 8.77
CA ALA A 360 -40.88 -2.23 8.29
C ALA A 360 -40.24 -2.96 9.47
N ALA A 361 -40.65 -4.21 9.70
CA ALA A 361 -39.97 -5.14 10.60
C ALA A 361 -40.05 -6.55 10.01
N ASN A 362 -39.05 -6.93 9.19
CA ASN A 362 -38.48 -8.27 9.24
C ASN A 362 -37.18 -8.35 8.40
N PRO A 363 -36.00 -8.54 9.01
CA PRO A 363 -34.81 -8.95 8.27
C PRO A 363 -34.81 -10.48 8.09
N ASN A 364 -34.65 -10.91 6.83
CA ASN A 364 -34.45 -12.30 6.43
C ASN A 364 -33.09 -12.81 6.94
N PRO A 365 -32.99 -13.89 7.75
CA PRO A 365 -31.76 -14.30 8.42
C PRO A 365 -30.88 -15.23 7.57
N GLN A 366 -30.54 -14.84 6.33
CA GLN A 366 -29.69 -15.65 5.45
C GLN A 366 -28.66 -14.84 4.66
N ALA A 367 -28.24 -13.68 5.18
CA ALA A 367 -26.96 -13.10 4.79
C ALA A 367 -25.85 -13.87 5.51
N ALA A 368 -24.82 -14.32 4.77
CA ALA A 368 -23.61 -14.85 5.38
C ALA A 368 -23.14 -13.86 6.47
N ALA A 369 -22.75 -14.35 7.65
CA ALA A 369 -22.30 -13.49 8.74
C ALA A 369 -21.06 -12.72 8.28
N ILE A 370 -21.24 -11.46 7.87
CA ILE A 370 -20.15 -10.57 7.51
C ILE A 370 -19.36 -10.37 8.81
N THR A 371 -18.13 -10.89 8.83
CA THR A 371 -17.27 -10.71 9.99
C THR A 371 -16.74 -9.28 9.95
N ARG A 372 -17.27 -8.44 10.85
CA ARG A 372 -16.82 -7.06 11.00
C ARG A 372 -15.62 -7.03 11.93
N VAL A 373 -14.47 -6.61 11.41
CA VAL A 373 -13.21 -6.47 12.16
C VAL A 373 -12.94 -4.99 12.40
N LEU A 374 -12.45 -4.63 13.59
CA LEU A 374 -12.01 -3.28 13.92
C LEU A 374 -10.48 -3.24 13.95
N CYS A 375 -9.89 -2.32 13.22
CA CYS A 375 -8.44 -2.12 13.15
C CYS A 375 -8.12 -0.67 13.56
N GLY A 376 -7.44 -0.48 14.69
CA GLY A 376 -6.95 0.84 15.09
C GLY A 376 -5.65 1.18 14.38
N ILE A 377 -5.50 2.39 13.87
CA ILE A 377 -4.23 2.94 13.37
C ILE A 377 -3.85 4.12 14.27
N ASP A 378 -2.72 3.98 14.95
CA ASP A 378 -2.15 5.00 15.82
C ASP A 378 -0.76 5.40 15.34
N PHE A 379 -0.25 6.51 15.88
CA PHE A 379 0.92 7.18 15.36
C PHE A 379 1.90 7.49 16.49
N LYS A 380 3.15 7.12 16.30
CA LYS A 380 4.26 7.49 17.18
C LYS A 380 4.98 8.67 16.55
N CYS A 381 4.94 9.82 17.21
CA CYS A 381 5.59 11.03 16.73
C CYS A 381 6.73 11.42 17.68
N GLU A 382 7.92 11.62 17.12
CA GLU A 382 9.12 11.99 17.87
C GLU A 382 9.78 13.22 17.24
N ASP A 383 10.26 14.12 18.10
CA ASP A 383 11.12 15.23 17.72
C ASP A 383 12.58 14.80 17.88
N LEU A 384 13.41 15.01 16.85
CA LEU A 384 14.86 14.95 17.02
C LEU A 384 15.35 16.31 17.55
N GLU A 385 15.90 16.33 18.77
CA GLU A 385 16.61 17.49 19.30
C GLU A 385 17.87 17.75 18.46
N GLN A 386 17.96 18.94 17.85
CA GLN A 386 19.20 19.38 17.18
C GLN A 386 20.28 19.68 18.22
N ALA A 387 21.10 18.67 18.54
CA ALA A 387 22.35 18.85 19.25
C ALA A 387 23.46 19.23 18.24
N SER A 388 23.55 20.52 17.88
CA SER A 388 24.78 21.26 17.49
C SER A 388 24.49 22.45 16.56
N SER A 389 25.38 23.45 16.60
CA SER A 389 25.29 24.73 15.88
C SER A 389 25.54 24.65 14.36
N SER A 390 25.68 23.45 13.80
CA SER A 390 25.83 23.20 12.36
C SER A 390 24.98 22.00 11.98
N PRO A 391 24.11 22.09 10.94
CA PRO A 391 23.31 20.96 10.53
C PRO A 391 24.24 19.78 10.14
N PRO A 392 24.02 18.58 10.68
CA PRO A 392 24.65 17.34 10.22
C PRO A 392 24.61 17.19 8.69
N LEU A 393 25.48 16.32 8.15
CA LEU A 393 25.50 15.96 6.73
C LEU A 393 24.08 15.67 6.22
N GLY A 394 23.73 16.23 5.06
CA GLY A 394 22.42 15.99 4.43
C GLY A 394 21.23 16.81 4.95
N GLN A 395 21.38 17.66 5.98
CA GLN A 395 20.26 18.38 6.62
C GLN A 395 20.05 19.83 6.16
N CYS A 396 20.69 20.28 5.07
CA CYS A 396 20.58 21.67 4.61
C CYS A 396 19.17 22.06 4.11
N TRP A 397 18.27 21.10 3.91
CA TRP A 397 16.90 21.30 3.41
C TRP A 397 15.90 21.74 4.49
N HIS A 398 16.23 21.65 5.79
CA HIS A 398 15.29 21.91 6.89
C HIS A 398 14.62 23.30 6.80
N HIS A 399 15.35 24.32 6.34
CA HIS A 399 14.85 25.69 6.23
C HIS A 399 13.89 25.92 5.04
N LEU A 400 13.71 24.95 4.14
CA LEU A 400 12.73 25.06 3.05
C LEU A 400 11.30 24.80 3.50
N PHE A 401 11.13 24.15 4.65
CA PHE A 401 9.83 23.72 5.14
C PHE A 401 9.53 24.37 6.49
N ARG A 402 8.27 24.73 6.69
CA ARG A 402 7.75 25.20 7.97
C ARG A 402 7.09 24.01 8.68
N ASN A 403 7.73 23.50 9.73
CA ASN A 403 7.23 22.39 10.57
C ASN A 403 6.90 21.10 9.77
N PRO A 404 7.84 20.57 8.97
CA PRO A 404 7.55 19.39 8.18
C PRO A 404 7.36 18.14 9.05
N THR A 405 6.44 17.29 8.64
CA THR A 405 6.32 15.92 9.13
C THR A 405 6.99 14.96 8.14
N VAL A 406 7.94 14.16 8.63
CA VAL A 406 8.60 13.08 7.89
C VAL A 406 7.94 11.76 8.22
N VAL A 407 7.39 11.10 7.21
CA VAL A 407 6.77 9.78 7.35
C VAL A 407 7.85 8.69 7.35
N MET A 408 7.89 7.91 8.42
CA MET A 408 8.91 6.89 8.65
C MET A 408 8.43 5.49 8.26
N GLY A 409 9.35 4.69 7.71
CA GLY A 409 9.12 3.25 7.51
C GLY A 409 8.38 2.87 6.23
N PHE A 410 8.27 3.80 5.29
CA PHE A 410 7.72 3.59 3.95
C PHE A 410 8.81 3.75 2.89
N PRO A 411 8.68 3.06 1.75
CA PRO A 411 9.75 2.96 0.77
C PRO A 411 10.01 4.29 0.06
N ILE A 412 11.28 4.52 -0.27
CA ILE A 412 11.75 5.65 -1.08
C ILE A 412 12.59 5.12 -2.25
N PRO A 413 12.81 5.91 -3.31
CA PRO A 413 13.65 5.51 -4.43
C PRO A 413 15.04 5.05 -3.98
N TYR A 414 15.54 3.97 -4.59
CA TYR A 414 16.89 3.51 -4.32
C TYR A 414 17.93 4.61 -4.58
N ARG A 415 18.95 4.65 -3.73
CA ARG A 415 20.14 5.49 -3.86
C ARG A 415 21.39 4.63 -3.71
N SER A 416 22.37 4.86 -4.57
CA SER A 416 23.66 4.16 -4.48
C SER A 416 24.46 4.58 -3.25
N ARG A 417 24.28 5.84 -2.81
CA ARG A 417 24.90 6.42 -1.62
C ARG A 417 23.80 6.67 -0.58
N GLN A 418 24.09 6.29 0.66
CA GLN A 418 23.25 6.59 1.81
C GLN A 418 23.66 7.93 2.43
N ASN A 419 22.78 8.51 3.23
CA ASN A 419 22.97 9.76 3.95
C ASN A 419 23.21 10.94 3.00
N THR A 420 22.42 10.99 1.93
CA THR A 420 22.54 11.96 0.85
C THR A 420 21.62 13.16 1.03
N GLY A 421 20.59 13.06 1.87
CA GLY A 421 19.65 14.14 2.17
C GLY A 421 18.27 13.96 1.53
N LEU A 422 17.71 15.04 1.00
CA LEU A 422 16.33 15.08 0.50
C LEU A 422 16.26 15.01 -1.03
N GLU A 423 15.72 13.94 -1.58
CA GLU A 423 15.40 13.86 -3.00
C GLU A 423 14.08 14.56 -3.30
N ILE A 424 14.07 15.43 -4.30
CA ILE A 424 12.95 16.32 -4.56
C ILE A 424 12.88 16.68 -6.05
N PRO A 425 11.71 16.65 -6.71
CA PRO A 425 11.56 17.11 -8.08
C PRO A 425 12.04 18.56 -8.27
N LEU A 426 12.70 18.86 -9.39
CA LEU A 426 13.31 20.17 -9.62
C LEU A 426 12.33 21.32 -9.50
N ASN A 427 11.11 21.13 -10.00
CA ASN A 427 10.05 22.12 -9.94
C ASN A 427 9.67 22.44 -8.50
N ILE A 428 9.49 21.42 -7.65
CA ILE A 428 9.18 21.61 -6.22
C ILE A 428 10.35 22.29 -5.52
N LEU A 429 11.59 21.86 -5.81
CA LEU A 429 12.79 22.46 -5.24
C LEU A 429 12.94 23.94 -5.60
N ALA A 430 12.73 24.29 -6.87
CA ALA A 430 12.79 25.68 -7.34
C ALA A 430 11.67 26.54 -6.73
N ASP A 431 10.44 26.01 -6.64
CA ASP A 431 9.30 26.69 -6.04
C ASP A 431 9.53 26.96 -4.54
N LEU A 432 10.01 25.96 -3.79
CA LEU A 432 10.37 26.12 -2.37
C LEU A 432 11.52 27.11 -2.17
N ALA A 433 12.48 27.12 -3.10
CA ALA A 433 13.54 28.11 -3.12
C ALA A 433 13.07 29.49 -3.61
N GLN A 434 11.81 29.67 -4.01
CA GLN A 434 11.27 30.91 -4.58
C GLN A 434 12.08 31.40 -5.79
N ALA A 435 12.53 30.46 -6.62
CA ALA A 435 13.30 30.73 -7.82
C ALA A 435 12.44 30.48 -9.07
N THR A 436 12.37 31.47 -9.97
CA THR A 436 11.58 31.36 -11.21
C THR A 436 12.40 30.95 -12.43
N GLN A 437 13.73 30.93 -12.31
CA GLN A 437 14.64 30.63 -13.41
C GLN A 437 15.95 30.02 -12.91
N VAL A 438 16.67 29.38 -13.83
CA VAL A 438 18.07 28.98 -13.63
C VAL A 438 18.96 30.13 -14.09
N ASP A 439 19.89 30.56 -13.25
CA ASP A 439 20.80 31.66 -13.52
C ASP A 439 22.19 31.16 -13.92
N VAL A 440 22.85 31.87 -14.84
CA VAL A 440 24.27 31.67 -15.16
C VAL A 440 25.08 32.80 -14.54
N PHE A 441 26.01 32.46 -13.65
CA PHE A 441 26.92 33.43 -13.04
C PHE A 441 28.35 32.89 -13.02
N SER A 442 29.31 33.64 -13.58
CA SER A 442 30.70 33.20 -13.74
C SER A 442 30.80 31.81 -14.42
N ASP A 443 30.04 31.62 -15.51
CA ASP A 443 29.93 30.37 -16.29
C ASP A 443 29.44 29.14 -15.49
N LYS A 444 28.70 29.38 -14.39
CA LYS A 444 28.15 28.34 -13.51
C LYS A 444 26.63 28.47 -13.41
N LEU A 445 25.94 27.34 -13.55
CA LEU A 445 24.48 27.25 -13.36
C LEU A 445 24.12 27.22 -11.87
N LEU A 446 23.27 28.14 -11.45
CA LEU A 446 22.79 28.27 -10.07
C LEU A 446 21.27 28.46 -10.10
N ILE A 447 20.59 28.08 -9.03
CA ILE A 447 19.18 28.42 -8.84
C ILE A 447 19.10 29.35 -7.63
N LYS A 448 18.55 30.54 -7.81
CA LYS A 448 18.55 31.58 -6.78
C LYS A 448 17.16 32.15 -6.55
N GLY A 449 16.76 32.18 -5.28
CA GLY A 449 15.63 32.97 -4.80
C GLY A 449 16.09 34.25 -4.12
N PHE A 450 15.20 34.85 -3.33
CA PHE A 450 15.53 36.09 -2.61
C PHE A 450 16.60 35.83 -1.53
N SER A 451 16.33 34.91 -0.60
CA SER A 451 17.18 34.57 0.56
C SER A 451 17.80 33.17 0.47
N SER A 452 17.62 32.49 -0.65
CA SER A 452 18.01 31.10 -0.90
C SER A 452 18.90 30.99 -2.14
N LEU A 453 19.93 30.15 -2.06
CA LEU A 453 20.80 29.83 -3.18
C LEU A 453 21.04 28.31 -3.20
N LEU A 454 20.68 27.68 -4.32
CA LEU A 454 20.93 26.28 -4.60
C LEU A 454 22.16 26.18 -5.49
N ILE A 455 23.14 25.43 -5.00
CA ILE A 455 24.45 25.27 -5.63
C ILE A 455 24.59 23.79 -5.98
N PRO A 456 24.71 23.42 -7.26
CA PRO A 456 25.00 22.05 -7.62
C PRO A 456 26.46 21.75 -7.23
N THR A 457 26.63 20.76 -6.36
CA THR A 457 27.92 20.40 -5.75
C THR A 457 28.53 19.14 -6.33
N GLU A 458 27.72 18.29 -6.95
CA GLU A 458 28.14 17.01 -7.53
C GLU A 458 27.14 16.55 -8.59
N TYR A 459 27.63 15.94 -9.67
CA TYR A 459 26.78 15.31 -10.68
C TYR A 459 27.27 13.88 -10.95
N ILE A 460 26.45 12.91 -10.55
CA ILE A 460 26.70 11.47 -10.65
C ILE A 460 26.08 10.97 -11.96
N ARG A 461 26.90 10.92 -13.02
CA ARG A 461 26.45 10.70 -14.41
C ARG A 461 25.90 9.29 -14.67
N ASP A 462 26.41 8.27 -13.99
CA ASP A 462 25.95 6.88 -14.14
C ASP A 462 24.52 6.66 -13.63
N GLN A 463 24.04 7.54 -12.75
CA GLN A 463 22.71 7.45 -12.13
C GLN A 463 21.81 8.63 -12.45
N ASN A 464 22.28 9.56 -13.29
CA ASN A 464 21.65 10.85 -13.54
C ASN A 464 21.20 11.51 -12.22
N GLN A 465 22.11 11.65 -11.25
CA GLN A 465 21.80 12.27 -9.95
C GLN A 465 22.57 13.57 -9.79
N MET A 466 21.84 14.65 -9.53
CA MET A 466 22.39 15.98 -9.26
C MET A 466 22.27 16.29 -7.77
N MET A 467 23.42 16.48 -7.12
CA MET A 467 23.49 16.90 -5.72
C MET A 467 23.50 18.42 -5.64
N TRP A 468 22.64 18.95 -4.80
CA TRP A 468 22.51 20.37 -4.52
C TRP A 468 22.84 20.65 -3.06
N HIS A 469 23.46 21.79 -2.81
CA HIS A 469 23.58 22.37 -1.49
C HIS A 469 22.73 23.64 -1.40
N LEU A 470 21.86 23.69 -0.37
CA LEU A 470 21.11 24.91 -0.05
C LEU A 470 21.92 25.79 0.89
N ARG A 471 22.12 27.04 0.47
CA ARG A 471 22.41 28.14 1.39
C ARG A 471 21.16 28.97 1.59
N TYR A 472 20.80 29.17 2.85
CA TYR A 472 19.64 29.97 3.24
C TYR A 472 20.07 31.03 4.24
N ASN A 473 19.69 32.27 3.98
CA ASN A 473 19.87 33.35 4.94
C ASN A 473 18.73 33.33 5.95
N VAL A 474 19.02 32.88 7.17
CA VAL A 474 18.07 32.80 8.28
C VAL A 474 17.47 34.16 8.69
N HIS A 475 18.14 35.26 8.37
CA HIS A 475 17.63 36.62 8.62
C HIS A 475 16.67 37.09 7.53
N GLY A 476 16.52 36.34 6.44
CA GLY A 476 15.65 36.67 5.32
C GLY A 476 16.23 37.71 4.36
N ASP A 477 17.44 38.25 4.60
CA ASP A 477 18.05 39.20 3.68
C ASP A 477 18.51 38.55 2.38
N ARG A 478 18.69 39.37 1.35
CA ARG A 478 19.10 38.94 0.02
C ARG A 478 20.45 38.21 0.04
N ILE A 479 20.51 37.01 -0.53
CA ILE A 479 21.75 36.23 -0.66
C ILE A 479 22.57 36.63 -1.90
N SER A 480 23.90 36.55 -1.84
CA SER A 480 24.79 36.88 -2.96
C SER A 480 25.13 35.66 -3.81
N TYR A 481 25.37 35.83 -5.11
CA TYR A 481 25.89 34.74 -5.95
C TYR A 481 27.32 34.34 -5.56
N LEU A 482 28.08 35.26 -4.96
CA LEU A 482 29.46 35.01 -4.52
C LEU A 482 29.53 33.93 -3.43
N ASP A 483 28.43 33.72 -2.70
CA ASP A 483 28.35 32.75 -1.60
C ASP A 483 28.41 31.30 -2.10
N GLY A 484 28.20 31.05 -3.40
CA GLY A 484 28.14 29.70 -3.97
C GLY A 484 29.28 29.28 -4.89
N ILE A 485 30.16 30.20 -5.31
CA ILE A 485 31.13 29.92 -6.38
C ILE A 485 32.11 28.81 -6.01
N GLY A 486 32.57 28.75 -4.76
CA GLY A 486 33.62 27.83 -4.33
C GLY A 486 33.20 26.36 -4.30
N ALA A 487 31.93 26.08 -4.05
CA ALA A 487 31.41 24.71 -3.88
C ALA A 487 30.77 24.13 -5.17
N HIS A 488 30.64 24.95 -6.21
CA HIS A 488 29.93 24.58 -7.44
C HIS A 488 30.75 23.64 -8.34
N VAL A 489 30.15 22.52 -8.76
CA VAL A 489 30.76 21.55 -9.69
C VAL A 489 30.77 22.08 -11.13
N ARG A 490 31.96 22.13 -11.74
CA ARG A 490 32.12 22.68 -13.10
C ARG A 490 31.47 21.77 -14.15
N HIS A 491 31.03 22.37 -15.26
CA HIS A 491 30.53 21.69 -16.47
C HIS A 491 29.21 20.93 -16.31
N ILE A 492 28.17 21.64 -15.88
CA ILE A 492 26.78 21.18 -15.93
C ILE A 492 26.05 21.91 -17.06
N THR A 493 25.24 21.19 -17.84
CA THR A 493 24.36 21.76 -18.86
C THR A 493 22.90 21.79 -18.39
N LEU A 494 22.04 22.58 -19.05
CA LEU A 494 20.61 22.56 -18.77
C LEU A 494 19.97 21.18 -19.03
N ALA A 495 20.46 20.44 -20.03
CA ALA A 495 20.00 19.08 -20.31
C ALA A 495 20.35 18.10 -19.17
N ASP A 496 21.51 18.29 -18.52
CA ASP A 496 21.85 17.52 -17.32
C ASP A 496 20.89 17.84 -16.16
N LEU A 497 20.44 19.09 -16.01
CA LEU A 497 19.42 19.45 -15.01
C LEU A 497 18.10 18.73 -15.30
N GLU A 498 17.61 18.79 -16.54
CA GLU A 498 16.28 18.24 -16.90
C GLU A 498 16.20 16.71 -16.79
N SER A 499 17.31 16.01 -17.06
CA SER A 499 17.35 14.54 -17.07
C SER A 499 17.71 13.91 -15.72
N SER A 500 18.06 14.73 -14.72
CA SER A 500 18.55 14.24 -13.43
C SER A 500 17.47 14.09 -12.37
N ARG A 501 17.65 13.11 -11.48
CA ARG A 501 17.08 13.12 -10.13
C ARG A 501 17.84 14.15 -9.28
N HIS A 502 17.14 14.94 -8.50
CA HIS A 502 17.75 16.00 -7.70
C HIS A 502 17.72 15.67 -6.22
N ILE A 503 18.88 15.76 -5.58
CA ILE A 503 19.05 15.46 -4.16
C ILE A 503 19.65 16.69 -3.49
N LEU A 504 18.98 17.17 -2.45
CA LEU A 504 19.38 18.30 -1.65
C LEU A 504 20.07 17.81 -0.37
N GLY A 505 21.39 17.97 -0.30
CA GLY A 505 22.20 17.53 0.83
C GLY A 505 23.66 17.96 0.74
N TRP A 506 24.36 17.90 1.87
CA TRP A 506 25.77 18.29 1.96
C TRP A 506 26.70 17.15 1.52
N CYS A 507 27.62 17.43 0.59
CA CYS A 507 28.73 16.53 0.26
C CYS A 507 30.01 17.00 0.98
N SER A 508 30.63 16.10 1.76
CA SER A 508 31.86 16.36 2.53
C SER A 508 33.09 16.70 1.68
N ASP A 509 33.04 16.46 0.37
CA ASP A 509 34.19 16.61 -0.54
C ASP A 509 34.32 18.02 -1.15
N ALA A 510 33.47 18.97 -0.75
CA ALA A 510 33.66 20.38 -1.08
C ALA A 510 34.79 20.99 -0.22
N GLN A 511 36.04 20.59 -0.48
CA GLN A 511 37.21 21.23 0.12
C GLN A 511 37.31 22.68 -0.35
N PHE A 512 37.05 23.59 0.59
CA PHE A 512 37.16 25.03 0.37
C PHE A 512 38.64 25.43 0.39
N HIS A 513 39.31 25.40 -0.77
CA HIS A 513 40.62 26.04 -0.92
C HIS A 513 40.45 27.54 -1.19
N ALA A 514 39.89 28.27 -0.23
CA ALA A 514 40.04 29.72 -0.21
C ALA A 514 40.99 30.07 0.94
N GLY A 515 42.22 30.47 0.60
CA GLY A 515 43.15 31.09 1.55
C GLY A 515 44.35 30.27 2.02
N MET A 516 44.82 29.26 1.28
CA MET A 516 46.21 28.80 1.44
C MET A 516 47.09 29.53 0.43
N SER A 517 47.58 30.70 0.84
CA SER A 517 48.75 31.37 0.24
C SER A 517 49.86 31.44 1.27
#